data_AF-A0A8B8DUY9-F1
#
_entry.id   AF-A0A8B8DUY9-F1
#
_cell.length_a   1.000
_cell.length_b   1.000
_cell.length_c   1.000
_cell.angle_alpha   90.00
_cell.angle_beta   90.00
_cell.angle_gamma   90.00
#
_symmetry.space_group_name_H-M   'P 1'
#
loop_
_entity.id
_entity.type
_entity.pdbx_description
1 polymer ?
#
loop_
_entity_poly.entity_id
_entity_poly.type
_entity_poly.pdbx_seq_one_letter_code
_entity_poly.pdbx_strand_id
1 'polypeptide(L)'
;MALAKLPKAFQLDSLAKGYFPHFFTSNEHLNYVGPYPPPKMYGPDSMSREGRKEFFAWYDAKIKSKDIFDFQKEMLAYCRSDVDILRRACLTFKDLLKEVTSSDSIDAYESCTIASLCMNVFKTKFLCKEWRVLIKKGEEERWLEGKRMNGSYTMLYGGSGSSGTH
;
A
#
# COMPACT_ATOMS: atom_id res chain seq x y z
N MET A 1 -4.55 -8.58 0.54
CA MET A 1 -3.79 -9.27 -0.54
C MET A 1 -2.66 -10.08 0.10
N ALA A 2 -2.27 -11.24 -0.44
CA ALA A 2 -1.13 -12.00 0.08
C ALA A 2 0.20 -11.35 -0.31
N LEU A 3 1.20 -11.36 0.58
CA LEU A 3 2.51 -10.74 0.36
C LEU A 3 3.22 -11.25 -0.90
N ALA A 4 3.12 -12.54 -1.19
CA ALA A 4 3.67 -13.14 -2.42
C ALA A 4 3.12 -12.53 -3.73
N LYS A 5 1.97 -11.86 -3.69
CA LYS A 5 1.36 -11.22 -4.87
C LYS A 5 1.79 -9.77 -5.06
N LEU A 6 2.38 -9.12 -4.05
CA LEU A 6 2.78 -7.72 -4.13
C LEU A 6 3.81 -7.45 -5.22
N PRO A 7 4.88 -8.25 -5.40
CA PRO A 7 5.85 -7.99 -6.46
C PRO A 7 5.20 -7.95 -7.86
N LYS A 8 4.31 -8.90 -8.15
CA LYS A 8 3.57 -8.92 -9.41
C LYS A 8 2.59 -7.74 -9.54
N ALA A 9 1.88 -7.41 -8.47
CA ALA A 9 0.90 -6.32 -8.48
C ALA A 9 1.54 -4.94 -8.70
N PHE A 10 2.72 -4.71 -8.11
CA PHE A 10 3.46 -3.46 -8.20
C PHE A 10 4.62 -3.50 -9.22
N GLN A 11 4.71 -4.56 -10.03
CA GLN A 11 5.74 -4.76 -11.05
C GLN A 11 7.17 -4.59 -10.49
N LEU A 12 7.39 -5.08 -9.27
CA LEU A 12 8.69 -5.05 -8.61
C LEU A 12 9.56 -6.20 -9.11
N ASP A 13 10.84 -5.93 -9.36
CA ASP A 13 11.84 -6.97 -9.65
C ASP A 13 11.84 -8.01 -8.53
N SER A 14 11.48 -9.25 -8.88
CA SER A 14 11.36 -10.30 -7.90
C SER A 14 12.74 -10.81 -7.50
N LEU A 15 13.12 -10.63 -6.24
CA LEU A 15 14.10 -11.51 -5.62
C LEU A 15 13.49 -12.92 -5.60
N ALA A 16 14.11 -13.85 -6.31
CA ALA A 16 13.64 -15.23 -6.44
C ALA A 16 13.33 -15.80 -5.04
N LYS A 17 12.06 -16.17 -4.85
CA LYS A 17 11.50 -16.45 -3.52
C LYS A 17 11.86 -17.88 -3.08
N GLY A 18 12.39 -18.00 -1.88
CA GLY A 18 12.38 -19.27 -1.13
C GLY A 18 11.07 -19.46 -0.37
N TYR A 19 10.86 -20.64 0.21
CA TYR A 19 9.74 -20.90 1.11
C TYR A 19 10.25 -21.06 2.54
N PHE A 20 9.46 -20.60 3.51
CA PHE A 20 9.81 -20.69 4.93
C PHE A 20 8.91 -21.69 5.67
N PRO A 21 9.45 -22.56 6.54
CA PRO A 21 8.67 -23.59 7.23
C PRO A 21 7.96 -23.01 8.46
N HIS A 22 6.83 -22.32 8.25
CA HIS A 22 6.10 -21.62 9.32
C HIS A 22 5.79 -22.50 10.54
N PHE A 23 5.38 -23.75 10.32
CA PHE A 23 5.03 -24.68 11.41
C PHE A 23 6.24 -25.34 12.09
N PHE A 24 7.44 -25.10 11.58
CA PHE A 24 8.69 -25.55 12.22
C PHE A 24 9.20 -24.53 13.25
N THR A 25 8.61 -23.34 13.32
CA THR A 25 9.01 -22.28 14.26
C THR A 25 8.60 -22.66 15.68
N SER A 26 9.55 -23.14 16.48
CA SER A 26 9.41 -23.41 17.91
C SER A 26 10.70 -23.06 18.64
N ASN A 27 10.65 -22.87 19.97
CA ASN A 27 11.83 -22.58 20.80
C ASN A 27 12.93 -23.64 20.63
N GLU A 28 12.55 -24.89 20.42
CA GLU A 28 13.47 -26.03 20.22
C GLU A 28 14.22 -25.93 18.88
N HIS A 29 13.60 -25.37 17.85
CA HIS A 29 14.16 -25.31 16.50
C HIS A 29 14.88 -24.00 16.17
N LEU A 30 14.88 -23.00 17.07
CA LEU A 30 15.51 -21.70 16.79
C LEU A 30 17.01 -21.78 16.49
N ASN A 31 17.69 -22.82 17.00
CA ASN A 31 19.11 -23.09 16.75
C ASN A 31 19.34 -24.30 15.83
N TYR A 32 18.29 -24.76 15.15
CA TYR A 32 18.36 -25.95 14.30
C TYR A 32 19.22 -25.72 13.07
N VAL A 33 20.16 -26.64 12.86
CA VAL A 33 20.97 -26.76 11.64
C VAL A 33 20.96 -28.21 11.20
N GLY A 34 20.41 -28.49 10.03
CA GLY A 34 20.24 -29.87 9.57
C GLY A 34 19.52 -29.98 8.23
N PRO A 35 18.97 -31.15 7.89
CA PRO A 35 18.16 -31.32 6.69
C PRO A 35 16.96 -30.35 6.65
N TYR A 36 16.50 -30.02 5.43
CA TYR A 36 15.30 -29.22 5.27
C TYR A 36 14.08 -29.87 5.97
N PRO A 37 13.27 -29.09 6.71
CA PRO A 37 12.06 -29.60 7.36
C PRO A 37 11.12 -30.32 6.38
N PRO A 38 10.26 -31.24 6.86
CA PRO A 38 9.35 -31.95 5.98
C PRO A 38 8.33 -31.00 5.33
N PRO A 39 7.80 -31.31 4.13
CA PRO A 39 6.92 -30.41 3.37
C PRO A 39 5.73 -29.88 4.16
N LYS A 40 5.15 -30.71 5.05
CA LYS A 40 4.03 -30.32 5.92
C LYS A 40 4.33 -29.05 6.74
N MET A 41 5.59 -28.81 7.10
CA MET A 41 5.98 -27.64 7.90
C MET A 41 5.87 -26.31 7.15
N TYR A 42 5.74 -26.35 5.82
CA TYR A 42 5.59 -25.18 4.96
C TYR A 42 4.13 -24.86 4.62
N GLY A 43 3.18 -25.72 5.00
CA GLY A 43 1.75 -25.54 4.70
C GLY A 43 1.34 -25.61 3.23
N PRO A 44 1.83 -26.55 2.41
CA PRO A 44 1.49 -26.65 0.99
C PRO A 44 -0.02 -26.85 0.73
N ASP A 45 -0.78 -27.32 1.71
CA ASP A 45 -2.23 -27.52 1.58
C ASP A 45 -3.04 -26.22 1.57
N SER A 46 -2.48 -25.10 2.06
CA SER A 46 -3.12 -23.78 1.99
C SER A 46 -2.73 -23.00 0.73
N MET A 47 -1.82 -23.53 -0.09
CA MET A 47 -1.38 -22.91 -1.34
C MET A 47 -2.38 -23.15 -2.48
N SER A 48 -2.33 -22.29 -3.51
CA SER A 48 -3.06 -22.58 -4.76
C SER A 48 -2.45 -23.80 -5.47
N ARG A 49 -3.17 -24.36 -6.44
CA ARG A 49 -2.68 -25.51 -7.22
C ARG A 49 -1.34 -25.21 -7.90
N GLU A 50 -1.19 -24.01 -8.44
CA GLU A 50 0.03 -23.53 -9.09
C GLU A 50 1.14 -23.31 -8.07
N GLY A 51 0.86 -22.58 -6.97
CA GLY A 51 1.85 -22.32 -5.93
C GLY A 51 2.36 -23.59 -5.24
N ARG A 52 1.49 -24.59 -5.09
CA ARG A 52 1.87 -25.91 -4.57
C ARG A 52 2.83 -26.65 -5.51
N LYS A 53 2.62 -26.57 -6.83
CA LYS A 53 3.54 -27.16 -7.82
C LYS A 53 4.92 -26.50 -7.78
N GLU A 54 4.95 -25.16 -7.74
CA GLU A 54 6.19 -24.39 -7.62
C GLU A 54 6.95 -24.73 -6.32
N PHE A 55 6.22 -24.87 -5.21
CA PHE A 55 6.79 -25.28 -3.92
C PHE A 55 7.47 -26.64 -3.99
N PHE A 56 6.81 -27.67 -4.52
CA PHE A 56 7.41 -29.01 -4.60
C PHE A 56 8.62 -29.05 -5.53
N ALA A 57 8.58 -28.33 -6.67
CA ALA A 57 9.74 -28.22 -7.55
C ALA A 57 10.95 -27.57 -6.85
N TRP A 58 10.72 -26.51 -6.07
CA TRP A 58 11.75 -25.88 -5.23
C TRP A 58 12.26 -26.83 -4.13
N TYR A 59 11.34 -27.50 -3.42
CA TYR A 59 11.67 -28.39 -2.31
C TYR A 59 12.49 -29.59 -2.77
N ASP A 60 12.09 -30.25 -3.86
CA ASP A 60 12.79 -31.38 -4.44
C ASP A 60 14.20 -31.00 -4.89
N ALA A 61 14.39 -29.77 -5.41
CA ALA A 61 15.70 -29.26 -5.77
C ALA A 61 16.61 -29.10 -4.53
N LYS A 62 16.08 -28.61 -3.41
CA LYS A 62 16.80 -28.47 -2.12
C LYS A 62 17.19 -29.81 -1.51
N ILE A 63 16.28 -30.79 -1.56
CA ILE A 63 16.59 -32.14 -1.07
C ILE A 63 17.64 -32.81 -1.96
N LYS A 64 17.53 -32.65 -3.30
CA LYS A 64 18.47 -33.24 -4.25
C LYS A 64 19.88 -32.65 -4.12
N SER A 65 20.01 -31.36 -3.86
CA SER A 65 21.31 -30.71 -3.62
C SER A 65 21.91 -31.05 -2.26
N LYS A 66 21.13 -31.67 -1.36
CA LYS A 66 21.49 -31.92 0.05
C LYS A 66 21.88 -30.63 0.78
N ASP A 67 21.20 -29.53 0.45
CA ASP A 67 21.41 -28.26 1.14
C ASP A 67 21.09 -28.42 2.63
N ILE A 68 21.88 -27.77 3.48
CA ILE A 68 21.63 -27.69 4.91
C ILE A 68 20.73 -26.50 5.19
N PHE A 69 19.65 -26.74 5.92
CA PHE A 69 18.77 -25.74 6.46
C PHE A 69 19.35 -25.22 7.79
N ASP A 70 19.63 -23.92 7.83
CA ASP A 70 20.04 -23.18 9.02
C ASP A 70 18.88 -22.25 9.40
N PHE A 71 18.20 -22.56 10.51
CA PHE A 71 16.97 -21.86 10.87
C PHE A 71 17.17 -20.35 11.01
N GLN A 72 18.26 -19.92 11.64
CA GLN A 72 18.51 -18.50 11.89
C GLN A 72 18.81 -17.75 10.59
N LYS A 73 19.63 -18.35 9.72
CA LYS A 73 19.94 -17.75 8.41
C LYS A 73 18.71 -17.63 7.53
N GLU A 74 17.93 -18.71 7.43
CA GLU A 74 16.73 -18.75 6.60
C GLU A 74 15.64 -17.82 7.14
N MET A 75 15.45 -17.77 8.47
CA MET A 75 14.51 -16.84 9.11
C MET A 75 14.91 -15.39 8.86
N LEU A 76 16.19 -15.05 9.02
CA LEU A 76 16.68 -13.70 8.77
C LEU A 76 16.52 -13.30 7.30
N ALA A 77 16.87 -14.19 6.37
CA ALA A 77 16.73 -13.96 4.95
C ALA A 77 15.25 -13.77 4.55
N TYR A 78 14.37 -14.64 5.06
CA TYR A 78 12.92 -14.56 4.86
C TYR A 78 12.35 -13.22 5.37
N CYS A 79 12.62 -12.87 6.63
CA CYS A 79 12.12 -11.63 7.23
C CYS A 79 12.62 -10.38 6.49
N ARG A 80 13.91 -10.35 6.12
CA ARG A 80 14.47 -9.23 5.33
C ARG A 80 13.79 -9.10 3.98
N SER A 81 13.57 -10.21 3.29
CA SER A 81 12.88 -10.21 2.00
C SER A 81 11.44 -9.73 2.13
N ASP A 82 10.69 -10.22 3.12
CA ASP A 82 9.29 -9.84 3.32
C ASP A 82 9.15 -8.35 3.64
N VAL A 83 10.00 -7.82 4.52
CA VAL A 83 10.03 -6.39 4.86
C VAL A 83 10.45 -5.54 3.67
N ASP A 84 11.43 -5.97 2.87
CA ASP A 84 11.85 -5.24 1.68
C ASP A 84 10.73 -5.19 0.61
N ILE A 85 10.03 -6.30 0.39
CA ILE A 85 8.86 -6.33 -0.52
C ILE A 85 7.78 -5.38 -0.03
N LEU A 86 7.43 -5.41 1.26
CA LEU A 86 6.44 -4.51 1.84
C LEU A 86 6.86 -3.04 1.67
N ARG A 87 8.12 -2.73 1.99
CA ARG A 87 8.69 -1.39 1.85
C ARG A 87 8.58 -0.89 0.41
N ARG A 88 9.05 -1.69 -0.56
CA ARG A 88 9.02 -1.31 -1.99
C ARG A 88 7.59 -1.13 -2.48
N ALA A 89 6.69 -2.05 -2.16
CA ALA A 89 5.27 -1.96 -2.54
C ALA A 89 4.62 -0.68 -1.98
N CYS A 90 4.88 -0.34 -0.71
CA CYS A 90 4.38 0.90 -0.10
C CYS A 90 4.92 2.15 -0.80
N LEU A 91 6.23 2.19 -1.10
CA LEU A 91 6.84 3.31 -1.82
C LEU A 91 6.24 3.47 -3.23
N THR A 92 6.15 2.39 -4.00
CA THR A 92 5.54 2.40 -5.33
C THR A 92 4.07 2.83 -5.26
N PHE A 93 3.32 2.38 -4.26
CA PHE A 93 1.93 2.83 -4.06
C PHE A 93 1.84 4.34 -3.82
N LYS A 94 2.74 4.90 -2.99
CA LYS A 94 2.79 6.35 -2.74
C LYS A 94 3.10 7.13 -4.02
N ASP A 95 4.04 6.64 -4.83
CA ASP A 95 4.41 7.30 -6.09
C ASP A 95 3.25 7.26 -7.10
N LEU A 96 2.60 6.10 -7.24
CA LEU A 96 1.40 5.96 -8.09
C LEU A 96 0.25 6.86 -7.63
N LEU A 97 0.03 7.00 -6.32
CA LEU A 97 -1.00 7.89 -5.79
C LEU A 97 -0.71 9.35 -6.17
N LYS A 98 0.55 9.79 -6.04
CA LYS A 98 0.97 11.14 -6.42
C LYS A 98 0.76 11.38 -7.91
N GLU A 99 1.15 10.41 -8.74
CA GLU A 99 0.97 10.47 -10.20
C GLU A 99 -0.51 10.62 -10.57
N VAL A 100 -1.37 9.72 -10.07
CA VAL A 100 -2.80 9.70 -10.40
C VAL A 100 -3.54 10.94 -9.88
N THR A 101 -3.15 11.46 -8.72
CA THR A 101 -3.84 12.62 -8.13
C THR A 101 -3.22 13.95 -8.55
N SER A 102 -2.02 13.95 -9.14
CA SER A 102 -1.23 15.16 -9.42
C SER A 102 -1.21 16.10 -8.21
N SER A 103 -0.99 15.55 -7.01
CA SER A 103 -1.05 16.28 -5.74
C SER A 103 0.02 15.80 -4.78
N ASP A 104 0.80 16.74 -4.26
CA ASP A 104 1.65 16.47 -3.09
C ASP A 104 0.92 16.64 -1.76
N SER A 105 -0.29 17.20 -1.78
CA SER A 105 -1.11 17.45 -0.58
C SER A 105 -1.84 16.21 -0.04
N ILE A 106 -1.80 15.08 -0.75
CA ILE A 106 -2.47 13.85 -0.33
C ILE A 106 -1.39 12.82 0.01
N ASP A 107 -1.15 12.59 1.31
CA ASP A 107 -0.26 11.51 1.73
C ASP A 107 -1.02 10.18 1.84
N ALA A 108 -0.50 9.16 1.18
CA ALA A 108 -1.00 7.79 1.24
C ALA A 108 -1.11 7.25 2.68
N TYR A 109 -0.26 7.73 3.59
CA TYR A 109 -0.14 7.20 4.95
C TYR A 109 -0.89 8.00 6.02
N GLU A 110 -1.49 9.14 5.67
CA GLU A 110 -2.41 9.85 6.59
C GLU A 110 -3.75 9.11 6.74
N SER A 111 -4.03 8.17 5.83
CA SER A 111 -5.22 7.32 5.87
C SER A 111 -4.85 5.89 6.25
N CYS A 112 -5.43 5.37 7.33
CA CYS A 112 -5.21 4.01 7.80
C CYS A 112 -5.71 2.94 6.80
N THR A 113 -6.70 3.28 5.96
CA THR A 113 -7.28 2.36 4.97
C THR A 113 -7.34 2.98 3.59
N ILE A 114 -7.33 2.13 2.55
CA ILE A 114 -7.52 2.55 1.15
C ILE A 114 -8.86 3.27 0.97
N ALA A 115 -9.93 2.83 1.64
CA ALA A 115 -11.23 3.49 1.54
C ALA A 115 -11.20 4.93 2.10
N SER A 116 -10.56 5.14 3.26
CA SER A 116 -10.34 6.48 3.81
C SER A 116 -9.47 7.33 2.89
N LEU A 117 -8.44 6.75 2.28
CA LEU A 117 -7.60 7.44 1.32
C LEU A 117 -8.38 7.88 0.09
N CYS A 118 -9.15 6.99 -0.52
CA CYS A 118 -10.02 7.32 -1.66
C CYS A 118 -11.03 8.42 -1.30
N MET A 119 -11.59 8.38 -0.09
CA MET A 119 -12.46 9.46 0.40
C MET A 119 -11.71 10.79 0.55
N ASN A 120 -10.47 10.77 1.02
CA ASN A 120 -9.64 11.97 1.10
C ASN A 120 -9.34 12.54 -0.31
N VAL A 121 -8.98 11.68 -1.26
CA VAL A 121 -8.80 12.05 -2.67
C VAL A 121 -10.08 12.66 -3.23
N PHE A 122 -11.24 12.03 -2.99
CA PHE A 122 -12.53 12.55 -3.43
C PHE A 122 -12.80 13.96 -2.87
N LYS A 123 -12.64 14.14 -1.55
CA LYS A 123 -12.87 15.41 -0.87
C LYS A 123 -11.93 16.53 -1.31
N THR A 124 -10.70 16.19 -1.70
CA THR A 124 -9.67 17.18 -2.06
C THR A 124 -9.69 17.54 -3.54
N LYS A 125 -10.02 16.59 -4.42
CA LYS A 125 -9.94 16.78 -5.87
C LYS A 125 -11.28 16.96 -6.57
N PHE A 126 -12.35 16.35 -6.05
CA PHE A 126 -13.63 16.26 -6.76
C PHE A 126 -14.76 16.99 -6.03
N LEU A 127 -14.69 17.10 -4.69
CA LEU A 127 -15.70 17.80 -3.93
C LEU A 127 -15.51 19.32 -4.05
N CYS A 128 -16.31 19.95 -4.91
CA CYS A 128 -16.48 21.40 -4.90
C CYS A 128 -17.18 21.82 -3.61
N LYS A 129 -16.51 22.62 -2.79
CA LYS A 129 -17.18 23.28 -1.66
C LYS A 129 -18.03 24.42 -2.21
N GLU A 130 -19.34 24.26 -2.12
CA GLU A 130 -20.27 25.37 -2.28
C GLU A 130 -20.19 26.23 -1.03
N TRP A 131 -19.75 27.47 -1.18
CA TRP A 131 -19.72 28.43 -0.09
C TRP A 131 -20.91 29.36 -0.23
N ARG A 132 -21.50 29.75 0.90
CA ARG A 132 -22.41 30.89 0.94
C ARG A 132 -21.71 31.99 1.73
N VAL A 133 -21.59 33.17 1.12
CA VAL A 133 -20.98 34.34 1.77
C VAL A 133 -22.10 35.32 2.07
N LEU A 134 -22.10 35.83 3.30
CA LEU A 134 -22.98 36.88 3.75
C LEU A 134 -22.32 38.24 3.47
N ILE A 135 -22.96 39.05 2.63
CA ILE A 135 -22.57 40.45 2.44
C ILE A 135 -23.50 41.30 3.31
N LYS A 136 -22.91 42.12 4.19
CA LYS A 136 -23.62 43.14 4.96
C LYS A 136 -23.23 44.53 4.45
N LYS A 137 -24.21 45.33 4.03
CA LYS A 137 -23.98 46.73 3.64
C LYS A 137 -25.05 47.60 4.31
N GLY A 138 -24.70 48.19 5.45
CA GLY A 138 -25.69 48.85 6.31
C GLY A 138 -26.64 47.83 6.93
N GLU A 139 -27.95 48.03 6.78
CA GLU A 139 -29.00 47.10 7.25
C GLU A 139 -29.32 45.97 6.24
N GLU A 140 -28.79 46.04 5.01
CA GLU A 140 -29.01 45.00 4.01
C GLU A 140 -28.10 43.79 4.25
N GLU A 141 -28.72 42.61 4.34
CA GLU A 141 -28.06 41.31 4.40
C GLU A 141 -28.41 40.48 3.16
N ARG A 142 -27.38 40.00 2.44
CA ARG A 142 -27.56 39.13 1.28
C ARG A 142 -26.61 37.94 1.31
N TRP A 143 -27.17 36.75 1.16
CA TRP A 143 -26.41 35.53 0.92
C TRP A 143 -26.14 35.36 -0.56
N LEU A 144 -24.88 35.09 -0.91
CA LEU A 144 -24.46 34.82 -2.27
C LEU A 144 -23.65 33.52 -2.32
N GLU A 145 -23.81 32.79 -3.41
CA GLU A 145 -23.03 31.59 -3.67
C GLU A 145 -21.61 31.97 -4.12
N GLY A 146 -20.63 31.41 -3.43
CA GLY A 146 -19.21 31.55 -3.73
C GLY A 146 -18.62 30.18 -4.07
N LYS A 147 -17.66 30.18 -4.99
CA LYS A 147 -16.84 29.01 -5.29
C LYS A 147 -15.42 29.28 -4.83
N ARG A 148 -14.81 28.28 -4.19
CA ARG A 148 -13.38 28.31 -3.86
C ARG A 148 -12.63 27.53 -4.93
N MET A 149 -11.79 28.20 -5.70
CA MET A 149 -10.94 27.59 -6.73
C MET A 149 -9.47 27.87 -6.39
N ASN A 150 -8.66 26.82 -6.26
CA ASN A 150 -7.20 26.91 -6.06
C ASN A 150 -6.75 27.89 -4.97
N GLY A 151 -7.49 27.97 -3.85
CA GLY A 151 -7.17 28.86 -2.72
C GLY A 151 -7.73 30.27 -2.82
N SER A 152 -8.25 30.69 -3.99
CA SER A 152 -8.95 31.97 -4.17
C SER A 152 -10.46 31.80 -4.05
N TYR A 153 -11.14 32.82 -3.53
CA TYR A 153 -12.61 32.88 -3.45
C TYR A 153 -13.12 33.76 -4.59
N THR A 154 -13.99 33.20 -5.42
CA THR A 154 -14.62 33.93 -6.53
C THR A 154 -16.12 33.96 -6.33
N MET A 155 -16.69 35.16 -6.48
CA MET A 155 -18.11 35.42 -6.34
C MET A 155 -18.61 36.27 -7.51
N LEU A 156 -19.82 35.98 -7.99
CA LEU A 156 -20.49 36.81 -8.97
C LEU A 156 -21.38 37.80 -8.22
N TYR A 157 -20.99 39.09 -8.22
CA TYR A 157 -21.75 40.18 -7.65
C TYR A 157 -22.16 41.17 -8.74
N GLY A 158 -23.46 41.32 -9.01
CA GLY A 158 -23.98 42.38 -9.88
C GLY A 158 -23.59 42.32 -11.36
N GLY A 159 -23.29 41.14 -11.92
CA GLY A 159 -22.98 40.97 -13.35
C GLY A 159 -21.52 41.27 -13.74
N SER A 160 -20.67 41.64 -12.78
CA SER A 160 -19.22 41.82 -12.98
C SER A 160 -18.46 41.03 -11.92
N GLY A 161 -17.71 40.01 -12.32
CA GLY A 161 -16.94 39.16 -11.40
C GLY A 161 -15.87 39.96 -10.66
N SER A 162 -15.82 39.83 -9.35
CA SER A 162 -14.75 40.38 -8.51
C SER A 162 -13.97 39.23 -7.85
N SER A 163 -12.65 39.26 -8.00
CA SER A 163 -11.71 38.32 -7.37
C SER A 163 -11.05 38.98 -6.17
N GLY A 164 -11.17 38.38 -4.99
CA GLY A 164 -10.44 38.80 -3.79
C GLY A 164 -9.43 37.73 -3.39
N THR A 165 -8.17 38.13 -3.21
CA THR A 165 -7.11 37.31 -2.60
C THR A 165 -6.93 37.71 -1.15
N HIS A 166 -6.97 36.73 -0.23
CA HIS A 166 -6.46 36.87 1.13
C HIS A 166 -5.06 36.29 1.21
#